data_AF-A0A9N9XMP8-F1
#
_entry.id   AF-A0A9N9XMP8-F1
#
_cell.length_a   1.000
_cell.length_b   1.000
_cell.length_c   1.000
_cell.angle_alpha   90.00
_cell.angle_beta   90.00
_cell.angle_gamma   90.00
#
_symmetry.space_group_name_H-M   'P 1'
#
loop_
_entity.id
_entity.type
_entity.pdbx_description
1 polymer ?
#
loop_
_entity_poly.entity_id
_entity_poly.type
_entity_poly.pdbx_seq_one_letter_code
_entity_poly.pdbx_strand_id
1 'polypeptide(L)'
;MTSQNQEVQLSKTILEMKFMKKTKEKVEKALEDKEGNAMYSNEITEEMRRSGNLVFVSTSITNCKNLIDGRLSFGGMNADIEKIMANEFAKLVEQEEKKKEKDVTDVEMAQGYSTLVNNMAKKFNKKSKNKNKKSKKGNDQVE
;
A
#
# COMPACT_ATOMS: atom_id res chain seq x y z
N MET A 1 35.33 10.35 24.11
CA MET A 1 34.27 10.41 25.14
C MET A 1 32.93 10.37 24.42
N THR A 2 32.39 9.17 24.16
CA THR A 2 31.15 8.98 23.41
C THR A 2 29.95 9.27 24.32
N SER A 3 29.20 10.32 23.99
CA SER A 3 27.97 10.70 24.70
C SER A 3 26.92 9.62 24.48
N GLN A 4 26.62 8.83 25.52
CA GLN A 4 25.53 7.86 25.50
C GLN A 4 24.22 8.64 25.52
N ASN A 5 23.45 8.55 24.44
CA ASN A 5 22.16 9.21 24.27
C ASN A 5 21.14 8.56 25.21
N GLN A 6 21.05 9.06 26.45
CA GLN A 6 20.05 8.59 27.41
C GLN A 6 18.68 9.12 27.00
N GLU A 7 17.76 8.21 26.71
CA GLU A 7 16.36 8.56 26.47
C GLU A 7 15.79 9.26 27.72
N VAL A 8 15.27 10.47 27.53
CA VAL A 8 14.66 11.25 28.61
C VAL A 8 13.34 10.58 28.99
N GLN A 9 13.30 9.95 30.17
CA GLN A 9 12.12 9.27 30.69
C GLN A 9 11.55 10.01 31.92
N LEU A 10 10.23 9.95 32.09
CA LEU A 10 9.55 10.49 33.27
C LEU A 10 9.82 9.60 34.49
N SER A 11 9.81 10.21 35.68
CA SER A 11 9.98 9.46 36.92
C SER A 11 8.79 8.56 37.19
N LYS A 12 9.04 7.40 37.83
CA LYS A 12 8.00 6.41 38.16
C LYS A 12 6.85 7.00 38.98
N THR A 13 7.17 7.91 39.92
CA THR A 13 6.18 8.60 40.75
C THR A 13 5.24 9.48 39.93
N ILE A 14 5.76 10.19 38.93
CA ILE A 14 4.93 11.02 38.03
C ILE A 14 4.03 10.12 37.18
N LEU A 15 4.55 8.99 36.69
CA LEU A 15 3.81 8.07 35.83
C LEU A 15 2.63 7.40 36.57
N GLU A 16 2.71 7.24 37.88
CA GLU A 16 1.62 6.68 38.72
C GLU A 16 0.46 7.66 38.95
N MET A 17 0.64 8.94 38.64
CA MET A 17 -0.41 9.93 38.82
C MET A 17 -1.62 9.66 37.92
N LYS A 18 -2.83 9.94 38.43
CA LYS A 18 -4.09 9.66 37.70
C LYS A 18 -4.18 10.33 36.32
N PHE A 19 -3.57 11.50 36.14
CA PHE A 19 -3.55 12.21 34.86
C PHE A 19 -2.57 11.57 33.85
N MET A 20 -1.63 10.75 34.32
CA MET A 20 -0.62 10.08 33.50
C MET A 20 -1.03 8.68 33.05
N LYS A 21 -2.24 8.20 33.37
CA LYS A 21 -2.71 6.84 33.03
C LYS A 21 -2.48 6.44 31.56
N LYS A 22 -2.84 7.31 30.62
CA LYS A 22 -2.63 7.05 29.18
C LYS A 22 -1.14 6.98 28.81
N THR A 23 -0.32 7.79 29.44
CA THR A 23 1.13 7.80 29.20
C THR A 23 1.79 6.59 29.84
N LYS A 24 1.34 6.19 31.04
CA LYS A 24 1.76 4.96 31.72
C LYS A 24 1.53 3.74 30.84
N GLU A 25 0.31 3.56 30.35
CA GLU A 25 -0.06 2.45 29.47
C GLU A 25 0.80 2.42 28.19
N LYS A 26 1.07 3.58 27.58
CA LYS A 26 1.97 3.67 26.42
C LYS A 26 3.41 3.29 26.74
N VAL A 27 3.93 3.74 27.88
CA VAL A 27 5.32 3.45 28.32
C VAL A 27 5.46 1.97 28.66
N GLU A 28 4.48 1.39 29.36
CA GLU A 28 4.45 -0.03 29.70
C GLU A 28 4.37 -0.90 28.44
N LYS A 29 3.50 -0.55 27.50
CA LYS A 29 3.42 -1.24 26.21
C LYS A 29 4.74 -1.16 25.42
N ALA A 30 5.35 0.02 25.36
CA ALA A 30 6.64 0.18 24.67
C ALA A 30 7.76 -0.62 25.35
N LEU A 31 7.71 -0.75 26.68
CA LEU A 31 8.65 -1.57 27.44
C LEU A 31 8.42 -3.06 27.14
N GLU A 32 7.18 -3.53 27.17
CA GLU A 32 6.80 -4.91 26.82
C GLU A 32 7.21 -5.25 25.38
N ASP A 33 6.96 -4.35 24.42
CA ASP A 33 7.38 -4.52 23.03
C ASP A 33 8.92 -4.60 22.90
N LYS A 34 9.66 -3.80 23.69
CA LYS A 34 11.13 -3.79 23.69
C LYS A 34 11.70 -5.05 24.33
N GLU A 35 11.13 -5.48 25.45
CA GLU A 35 11.50 -6.71 26.15
C GLU A 35 11.17 -7.94 25.31
N GLY A 36 9.98 -7.98 24.69
CA GLY A 36 9.58 -9.03 23.75
C GLY A 36 10.52 -9.09 22.54
N ASN A 37 10.83 -7.95 21.93
CA ASN A 37 11.80 -7.89 20.83
C ASN A 37 13.20 -8.35 21.26
N ALA A 38 13.66 -8.00 22.46
CA ALA A 38 14.96 -8.47 22.97
C ALA A 38 14.95 -9.98 23.21
N MET A 39 13.88 -10.52 23.80
CA MET A 39 13.71 -11.94 24.10
C MET A 39 13.70 -12.80 22.84
N TYR A 40 12.97 -12.38 21.80
CA TYR A 40 12.83 -13.13 20.55
C TYR A 40 13.80 -12.70 19.45
N SER A 41 14.76 -11.81 19.74
CA SER A 41 15.73 -11.30 18.77
C SER A 41 16.55 -12.40 18.08
N ASN A 42 16.77 -13.53 18.76
CA ASN A 42 17.53 -14.68 18.24
C ASN A 42 16.66 -15.67 17.44
N GLU A 43 15.34 -15.66 17.63
CA GLU A 43 14.42 -16.64 17.06
C GLU A 43 13.67 -16.09 15.83
N ILE A 44 13.40 -14.78 15.81
CA ILE A 44 12.64 -14.14 14.73
C ILE A 44 13.61 -13.55 13.71
N THR A 45 13.65 -14.13 12.52
CA THR A 45 14.45 -13.59 11.40
C THR A 45 13.79 -12.33 10.80
N GLU A 46 14.60 -11.44 10.21
CA GLU A 46 14.06 -10.28 9.48
C GLU A 46 13.13 -10.69 8.33
N GLU A 47 13.39 -11.85 7.72
CA GLU A 47 12.53 -12.39 6.66
C GLU A 47 11.13 -12.75 7.17
N MET A 48 11.02 -13.37 8.36
CA MET A 48 9.72 -13.63 9.00
C MET A 48 8.98 -12.33 9.34
N ARG A 49 9.71 -11.30 9.73
CA ARG A 49 9.13 -9.99 10.06
C ARG A 49 8.63 -9.24 8.82
N ARG A 50 9.28 -9.45 7.66
CA ARG A 50 8.88 -8.88 6.36
C ARG A 50 7.77 -9.69 5.68
N SER A 51 7.80 -11.01 5.79
CA SER A 51 6.85 -11.90 5.11
C SER A 51 5.47 -11.89 5.76
N GLY A 52 5.37 -11.49 7.04
CA GLY A 52 4.10 -11.33 7.74
C GLY A 52 3.26 -12.61 7.73
N ASN A 53 1.96 -12.45 7.95
CA ASN A 53 1.02 -13.57 7.88
C ASN A 53 0.62 -13.84 6.43
N LEU A 54 1.27 -14.82 5.79
CA LEU A 54 0.98 -15.20 4.40
C LEU A 54 -0.42 -15.81 4.24
N VAL A 55 -0.92 -16.48 5.28
CA VAL A 55 -2.24 -17.12 5.30
C VAL A 55 -2.95 -16.75 6.59
N PHE A 56 -4.15 -16.17 6.47
CA PHE A 56 -5.03 -15.89 7.59
C PHE A 56 -6.26 -16.81 7.51
N VAL A 57 -6.51 -17.57 8.57
CA VAL A 57 -7.70 -18.41 8.67
C VAL A 57 -8.75 -17.63 9.45
N SER A 58 -9.74 -17.09 8.74
CA SER A 58 -10.89 -16.44 9.37
C SER A 58 -12.05 -17.43 9.45
N THR A 59 -12.65 -17.56 10.63
CA THR A 59 -13.87 -18.35 10.83
C THR A 59 -15.13 -17.60 10.42
N SER A 60 -15.03 -16.28 10.18
CA SER A 60 -16.18 -15.46 9.81
C SER A 60 -16.46 -15.51 8.31
N ILE A 61 -17.72 -15.80 7.96
CA ILE A 61 -18.19 -15.78 6.56
C ILE A 61 -18.37 -14.35 6.02
N THR A 62 -18.44 -13.35 6.90
CA THR A 62 -18.70 -11.95 6.52
C THR A 62 -17.66 -11.43 5.53
N ASN A 63 -16.38 -11.77 5.77
CA ASN A 63 -15.25 -11.38 4.92
C ASN A 63 -15.27 -12.05 3.55
N CYS A 64 -15.81 -13.26 3.45
CA CYS A 64 -15.81 -14.04 2.21
C CYS A 64 -16.95 -13.66 1.28
N LYS A 65 -18.10 -13.23 1.83
CA LYS A 65 -19.35 -13.01 1.07
C LYS A 65 -19.79 -11.55 0.98
N ASN A 66 -18.99 -10.60 1.47
CA ASN A 66 -19.32 -9.17 1.49
C ASN A 66 -20.76 -8.90 1.98
N LEU A 67 -21.16 -9.58 3.06
CA LEU A 67 -22.50 -9.41 3.61
C LEU A 67 -22.67 -8.00 4.18
N ILE A 68 -23.84 -7.42 3.96
CA ILE A 68 -24.25 -6.20 4.64
C ILE A 68 -24.47 -6.55 6.10
N ASP A 69 -23.83 -5.80 6.99
CA ASP A 69 -23.93 -6.01 8.44
C ASP A 69 -25.12 -5.22 9.01
N GLY A 70 -25.79 -5.76 10.03
CA GLY A 70 -26.80 -5.04 10.81
C GLY A 70 -28.26 -5.14 10.31
N ARG A 71 -29.05 -4.10 10.64
CA ARG A 71 -30.51 -4.06 10.46
C ARG A 71 -30.87 -3.30 9.18
N LEU A 72 -31.85 -3.83 8.45
CA LEU A 72 -32.40 -3.18 7.27
C LEU A 72 -33.85 -2.76 7.52
N SER A 73 -34.21 -1.58 7.07
CA SER A 73 -35.59 -1.08 7.05
C SER A 73 -35.87 -0.50 5.67
N PHE A 74 -37.12 -0.64 5.21
CA PHE A 74 -37.56 -0.18 3.91
C PHE A 74 -38.96 0.40 4.02
N GLY A 75 -39.31 1.30 3.10
CA GLY A 75 -40.67 1.82 2.98
C GLY A 75 -41.09 2.77 4.09
N GLY A 76 -40.14 3.41 4.78
CA GLY A 76 -40.41 4.39 5.83
C GLY A 76 -40.84 3.76 7.16
N MET A 77 -40.68 2.44 7.34
CA MET A 77 -41.01 1.75 8.59
C MET A 77 -40.11 2.21 9.75
N ASN A 78 -38.87 2.59 9.45
CA ASN A 78 -37.95 3.20 10.40
C ASN A 78 -36.97 4.16 9.69
N ALA A 79 -37.26 5.46 9.76
CA ALA A 79 -36.49 6.50 9.09
C ALA A 79 -35.04 6.61 9.59
N ASP A 80 -34.78 6.33 10.87
CA ASP A 80 -33.43 6.41 11.44
C ASP A 80 -32.52 5.31 10.88
N ILE A 81 -33.06 4.08 10.76
CA ILE A 81 -32.32 2.95 10.18
C ILE A 81 -32.09 3.17 8.68
N GLU A 82 -33.09 3.66 7.95
CA GLU A 82 -32.95 3.98 6.52
C GLU A 82 -31.90 5.05 6.27
N LYS A 83 -31.82 6.07 7.14
CA LYS A 83 -30.78 7.11 7.06
C LYS A 83 -29.38 6.55 7.29
N ILE A 84 -29.23 5.65 8.26
CA ILE A 84 -27.94 4.97 8.50
C ILE A 84 -27.54 4.13 7.28
N MET A 85 -28.47 3.33 6.75
CA MET A 85 -28.24 2.50 5.57
C MET A 85 -27.82 3.33 4.34
N ALA A 86 -28.50 4.46 4.10
CA ALA A 86 -28.16 5.36 3.01
C ALA A 86 -26.74 5.96 3.16
N ASN A 87 -26.36 6.35 4.38
CA ASN A 87 -25.02 6.87 4.67
C ASN A 87 -23.94 5.81 4.48
N GLU A 88 -24.19 4.56 4.90
CA GLU A 88 -23.26 3.45 4.71
C GLU A 88 -23.08 3.11 3.23
N PHE A 89 -24.18 3.06 2.48
CA PHE A 89 -24.13 2.88 1.03
C PHE A 89 -23.33 3.99 0.34
N ALA A 90 -23.55 5.26 0.73
CA ALA A 90 -22.79 6.39 0.18
C ALA A 90 -21.28 6.25 0.43
N LYS A 91 -20.88 5.82 1.64
CA LYS A 91 -19.46 5.56 1.95
C LYS A 91 -18.86 4.45 1.10
N LEU A 92 -19.61 3.39 0.82
CA LEU A 92 -19.14 2.30 -0.04
C LEU A 92 -18.90 2.78 -1.47
N VAL A 93 -19.82 3.59 -2.03
CA VAL A 93 -19.67 4.19 -3.36
C VAL A 93 -18.45 5.11 -3.40
N GLU A 94 -18.28 5.99 -2.41
CA GLU A 94 -17.12 6.88 -2.33
C GLU A 94 -15.80 6.10 -2.26
N GLN A 95 -15.75 4.99 -1.51
CA GLN A 95 -14.57 4.13 -1.47
C GLN A 95 -14.27 3.45 -2.81
N GLU A 96 -15.30 3.04 -3.56
CA GLU A 96 -15.10 2.52 -4.90
C GLU A 96 -14.61 3.58 -5.88
N GLU A 97 -15.13 4.80 -5.79
CA GLU A 97 -14.71 5.92 -6.62
C GLU A 97 -13.24 6.27 -6.35
N LYS A 98 -12.83 6.35 -5.08
CA LYS A 98 -11.42 6.54 -4.70
C LYS A 98 -10.50 5.44 -5.23
N LYS A 99 -10.97 4.19 -5.29
CA LYS A 99 -10.19 3.09 -5.91
C LYS A 99 -10.09 3.22 -7.44
N LYS A 100 -11.05 3.87 -8.07
CA LYS A 100 -11.10 4.11 -9.52
C LYS A 100 -10.38 5.39 -9.94
N GLU A 101 -10.07 6.29 -9.00
CA GLU A 101 -9.21 7.44 -9.24
C GLU A 101 -7.84 6.95 -9.72
N LYS A 102 -7.52 7.26 -10.98
CA LYS A 102 -6.23 6.99 -11.60
C LYS A 102 -5.49 8.32 -11.76
N ASP A 103 -4.21 8.35 -11.44
CA ASP A 103 -3.35 9.53 -11.64
C ASP A 103 -3.17 9.89 -13.12
N VAL A 104 -3.35 8.92 -14.02
CA VAL A 104 -3.24 9.10 -15.47
C VAL A 104 -4.51 8.57 -16.13
N THR A 105 -5.10 9.39 -16.98
CA THR A 105 -6.30 8.99 -17.72
C THR A 105 -5.95 7.95 -18.79
N ASP A 106 -6.90 7.07 -19.12
CA ASP A 106 -6.67 6.02 -20.12
C ASP A 106 -6.35 6.63 -21.51
N VAL A 107 -6.86 7.82 -21.79
CA VAL A 107 -6.57 8.58 -23.02
C VAL A 107 -5.12 9.05 -23.07
N GLU A 108 -4.62 9.64 -21.98
CA GLU A 108 -3.23 10.08 -21.88
C GLU A 108 -2.25 8.90 -21.95
N MET A 109 -2.59 7.79 -21.28
CA MET A 109 -1.80 6.56 -21.35
C MET A 109 -1.74 6.01 -22.79
N ALA A 110 -2.86 6.00 -23.51
CA ALA A 110 -2.91 5.56 -24.90
C ALA A 110 -2.09 6.47 -25.84
N GLN A 111 -2.15 7.79 -25.65
CA GLN A 111 -1.31 8.73 -26.38
C GLN A 111 0.18 8.49 -26.11
N GLY A 112 0.58 8.33 -24.84
CA GLY A 112 1.94 7.97 -24.46
C GLY A 112 2.42 6.67 -25.13
N TYR A 113 1.58 5.63 -25.14
CA TYR A 113 1.91 4.36 -25.77
C TYR A 113 2.10 4.48 -27.29
N SER A 114 1.25 5.24 -27.97
CA SER A 114 1.36 5.48 -29.41
C SER A 114 2.69 6.15 -29.79
N THR A 115 3.14 7.13 -28.99
CA THR A 115 4.41 7.83 -29.24
C THR A 115 5.62 6.92 -29.01
N LEU A 116 5.59 6.08 -27.98
CA LEU A 116 6.63 5.10 -27.67
C LEU A 116 6.77 4.04 -28.77
N VAL A 117 5.65 3.45 -29.20
CA VAL A 117 5.63 2.44 -30.27
C VAL A 117 6.17 3.02 -31.58
N ASN A 118 5.75 4.24 -31.94
CA ASN A 118 6.24 4.94 -33.13
C ASN A 118 7.76 5.20 -33.06
N ASN A 119 8.27 5.58 -31.89
CA ASN A 119 9.71 5.79 -31.68
C ASN A 119 10.51 4.49 -31.73
N MET A 120 9.97 3.39 -31.18
CA MET A 120 10.60 2.07 -31.27
C MET A 120 10.65 1.57 -32.71
N ALA A 121 9.55 1.68 -33.47
CA ALA A 121 9.51 1.31 -34.89
C ALA A 121 10.58 2.07 -35.71
N LYS A 122 10.76 3.37 -35.46
CA LYS A 122 11.81 4.17 -36.10
C LYS A 122 13.22 3.68 -35.74
N LYS A 123 13.47 3.27 -34.49
CA LYS A 123 14.78 2.71 -34.07
C LYS A 123 15.10 1.39 -34.79
N PHE A 124 14.15 0.47 -34.89
CA PHE A 124 14.36 -0.81 -35.59
C PHE A 124 14.56 -0.61 -37.10
N ASN A 125 13.78 0.27 -37.72
CA ASN A 125 13.94 0.62 -39.14
C ASN A 125 15.29 1.29 -39.44
N LYS A 126 15.80 2.13 -38.53
CA LYS A 126 17.13 2.76 -38.67
C LYS A 126 18.27 1.75 -38.52
N LYS A 127 18.15 0.77 -37.62
CA LYS A 127 19.14 -0.33 -37.48
C LYS A 127 19.19 -1.23 -38.72
N SER A 128 18.04 -1.53 -39.33
CA SER A 128 17.96 -2.28 -40.60
C SER A 128 18.61 -1.52 -41.76
N LYS A 129 18.31 -0.22 -41.92
CA LYS A 129 18.92 0.61 -42.98
C LYS A 129 20.43 0.76 -42.85
N ASN A 130 20.98 0.82 -41.63
CA ASN A 130 22.44 0.87 -41.43
C ASN A 130 23.17 -0.44 -41.80
N LYS A 131 22.51 -1.61 -41.71
CA LYS A 131 23.08 -2.87 -42.23
C LYS A 131 23.15 -2.86 -43.77
N ASN A 132 22.09 -2.41 -44.44
CA ASN A 132 22.06 -2.32 -45.91
C ASN A 132 23.00 -1.23 -46.49
N LYS A 133 23.34 -0.19 -45.72
CA LYS A 133 24.30 0.84 -46.16
C LYS A 133 25.75 0.40 -46.05
N LYS A 134 26.07 -0.52 -45.12
CA LYS A 134 27.41 -1.13 -45.00
C LYS A 134 27.68 -2.16 -46.11
N SER A 135 26.67 -2.88 -46.59
CA SER A 135 26.84 -3.82 -47.71
C SER A 135 26.99 -3.13 -49.06
N LYS A 136 26.45 -1.92 -49.26
CA LYS A 136 26.61 -1.16 -50.52
C LYS A 136 27.95 -0.42 -50.67
N LYS A 137 28.62 -0.02 -49.57
CA LYS A 137 29.93 0.66 -49.63
C LYS A 137 31.11 -0.27 -49.98
N GLY A 138 30.90 -1.58 -50.06
CA GLY A 138 31.93 -2.56 -50.42
C GLY A 138 32.01 -2.89 -51.92
N ASN A 139 31.14 -2.35 -52.77
CA ASN A 139 31.02 -2.74 -54.19
C ASN A 139 31.45 -1.65 -55.19
N ASP A 140 31.97 -0.50 -54.76
CA ASP A 140 32.43 0.59 -55.66
C ASP A 140 33.96 0.76 -55.67
N GLN A 141 34.72 -0.32 -55.45
CA GLN A 141 36.18 -0.36 -55.68
C GLN A 141 36.61 -1.75 -56.15
N VAL A 142 36.37 -2.10 -57.42
CA VAL A 142 37.25 -2.98 -58.23
C VAL A 142 36.97 -2.65 -59.69
N GLU A 143 37.97 -2.06 -60.34
CA GLU A 143 38.19 -2.07 -61.80
C GLU A 143 38.82 -3.42 -62.19
#